data_AF-A0A7S1UF35-F1
#
_entry.id   AF-A0A7S1UF35-F1
#
_cell.length_a   1.000
_cell.length_b   1.000
_cell.length_c   1.000
_cell.angle_alpha   90.00
_cell.angle_beta   90.00
_cell.angle_gamma   90.00
#
_symmetry.space_group_name_H-M   'P 1'
#
loop_
_entity.id
_entity.type
_entity.pdbx_description
1 polymer ?
#
loop_
_entity_poly.entity_id
_entity_poly.type
_entity_poly.pdbx_seq_one_letter_code
_entity_poly.pdbx_strand_id
1 'polypeptide(L)'
;MGLSHYGQRKRGRPLRKAMGVLPLAILATVCVLTGLWFFGALDLEQAAQRKNWVNLGTPVRRGLNNKYEPPPMPSNYGFDQSFPVTSVDGFVDMDGCAAEVDCSKHWARKKCPATCGNVWQQNYNRFIQGCEDKYGRKSCMRVEAGRFDMNKNQAKKMKTFTDNGYHKMKVPPELFERIKNFWEHSPRKHKLEAWTDGNTYVNHWESPTYMVSLEDRAQNPIGEFEDNGYKLKEAIWAGIKPILEEWTGQTLHKTSLYGIRVYREGAILAPHVDRLPLVSSAIINVAQDVDEPWPLEIYDHVRRVAHNVTMEPGDLVLYESHVCTHGRPFPLKGNWYSNIFVHFAPDEYKAGLRGHKHD
;
A
#
# COMPACT_ATOMS: atom_id res chain seq x y z
N MET A 1 -43.21 1.33 45.38
CA MET A 1 -43.95 2.60 45.18
C MET A 1 -43.44 3.63 46.21
N GLY A 2 -43.67 4.93 46.00
CA GLY A 2 -43.67 5.91 47.11
C GLY A 2 -42.31 6.52 47.51
N LEU A 3 -42.03 7.69 46.93
CA LEU A 3 -40.89 8.59 47.16
C LEU A 3 -40.78 9.21 48.59
N SER A 4 -39.53 9.53 48.97
CA SER A 4 -39.06 10.84 49.54
C SER A 4 -39.52 11.35 50.92
N HIS A 5 -38.55 11.69 51.81
CA HIS A 5 -38.34 13.08 52.30
C HIS A 5 -37.09 13.33 53.19
N TYR A 6 -36.58 14.58 53.17
CA TYR A 6 -35.72 15.30 54.16
C TYR A 6 -34.30 14.76 54.53
N GLY A 7 -33.33 15.60 54.95
CA GLY A 7 -33.29 17.07 54.98
C GLY A 7 -32.05 17.75 55.65
N GLN A 8 -31.70 18.96 55.15
CA GLN A 8 -30.98 20.11 55.76
C GLN A 8 -29.57 20.06 56.45
N ARG A 9 -28.65 20.86 55.87
CA ARG A 9 -27.79 21.94 56.47
C ARG A 9 -26.90 21.72 57.72
N LYS A 10 -25.64 22.21 57.61
CA LYS A 10 -25.10 23.35 58.41
C LYS A 10 -23.82 23.97 57.79
N ARG A 11 -23.35 25.12 58.32
CA ARG A 11 -22.17 25.91 57.85
C ARG A 11 -21.08 25.99 58.94
N GLY A 12 -19.80 26.19 58.57
CA GLY A 12 -18.71 26.49 59.52
C GLY A 12 -17.46 27.15 58.88
N ARG A 13 -17.02 28.28 59.45
CA ARG A 13 -15.81 29.14 59.24
C ARG A 13 -15.87 30.25 60.33
N PRO A 14 -14.85 31.12 60.60
CA PRO A 14 -13.47 31.25 60.07
C PRO A 14 -12.39 31.39 61.19
N LEU A 15 -11.15 31.82 60.85
CA LEU A 15 -10.27 32.86 61.49
C LEU A 15 -8.85 32.79 60.82
N ARG A 16 -8.27 33.86 60.22
CA ARG A 16 -7.36 34.95 60.73
C ARG A 16 -5.97 34.46 61.23
N LYS A 17 -4.81 35.16 61.08
CA LYS A 17 -4.32 36.48 60.54
C LYS A 17 -2.75 36.33 60.35
N ALA A 18 -1.90 37.24 59.82
CA ALA A 18 -1.89 38.23 58.71
C ALA A 18 -0.53 39.03 58.70
N MET A 19 -0.24 39.79 57.61
CA MET A 19 0.81 40.85 57.43
C MET A 19 2.25 40.36 57.12
N GLY A 20 3.07 41.03 56.27
CA GLY A 20 2.94 42.26 55.43
C GLY A 20 3.87 42.17 54.18
N VAL A 21 4.34 43.22 53.45
CA VAL A 21 4.15 44.70 53.49
C VAL A 21 4.47 45.32 52.08
N LEU A 22 4.81 46.62 51.94
CA LEU A 22 4.93 47.47 50.71
C LEU A 22 6.09 48.51 50.88
N PRO A 23 6.44 49.48 49.96
CA PRO A 23 6.35 49.60 48.47
C PRO A 23 7.50 50.41 47.75
N LEU A 24 7.34 50.64 46.41
CA LEU A 24 7.53 51.92 45.64
C LEU A 24 8.78 52.26 44.76
N ALA A 25 8.57 53.21 43.83
CA ALA A 25 9.43 53.87 42.80
C ALA A 25 9.88 53.00 41.59
N ILE A 26 9.80 53.36 40.28
CA ILE A 26 9.58 54.59 39.45
C ILE A 26 10.83 55.41 39.08
N LEU A 27 11.21 55.33 37.77
CA LEU A 27 11.92 56.28 36.86
C LEU A 27 12.69 55.44 35.80
N ALA A 28 13.07 55.85 34.59
CA ALA A 28 12.49 56.69 33.53
C ALA A 28 13.56 56.78 32.39
N THR A 29 13.14 56.52 31.15
CA THR A 29 13.73 56.88 29.83
C THR A 29 15.12 57.55 29.71
N VAL A 30 16.03 56.91 28.95
CA VAL A 30 17.01 57.54 28.01
C VAL A 30 17.15 56.63 26.76
N CYS A 31 17.59 57.17 25.62
CA CYS A 31 17.74 56.50 24.32
C CYS A 31 19.15 56.74 23.71
N VAL A 32 19.39 56.26 22.48
CA VAL A 32 20.50 56.55 21.54
C VAL A 32 21.69 55.56 21.49
N LEU A 33 21.70 54.79 20.38
CA LEU A 33 22.80 54.37 19.50
C LEU A 33 24.25 54.21 20.04
N THR A 34 24.74 52.97 20.01
CA THR A 34 26.04 52.49 19.44
C THR A 34 26.08 50.95 19.57
N GLY A 35 26.94 50.18 18.90
CA GLY A 35 27.95 50.54 17.90
C GLY A 35 29.11 49.53 17.82
N LEU A 36 28.83 48.31 17.36
CA LEU A 36 29.80 47.22 17.03
C LEU A 36 30.51 46.47 18.19
N TRP A 37 30.94 45.24 17.85
CA TRP A 37 31.88 44.33 18.53
C TRP A 37 31.63 43.89 19.98
N PHE A 38 31.05 42.69 20.12
CA PHE A 38 31.71 41.62 20.88
C PHE A 38 31.36 40.24 20.27
N PHE A 39 32.37 39.48 19.85
CA PHE A 39 32.24 38.06 19.47
C PHE A 39 32.46 37.19 20.72
N GLY A 40 31.68 36.12 20.92
CA GLY A 40 31.91 35.20 22.04
C GLY A 40 30.95 34.02 22.15
N ALA A 41 31.40 32.85 21.70
CA ALA A 41 30.98 31.51 22.14
C ALA A 41 29.47 31.20 22.28
N LEU A 42 28.77 30.94 21.16
CA LEU A 42 27.53 30.14 21.20
C LEU A 42 27.17 29.42 19.87
N ASP A 43 28.17 28.99 19.07
CA ASP A 43 27.88 28.23 17.82
C ASP A 43 29.07 27.34 17.34
N LEU A 44 29.53 26.41 18.19
CA LEU A 44 30.67 25.52 17.86
C LEU A 44 30.34 24.03 17.70
N GLU A 45 29.12 23.59 18.03
CA GLU A 45 28.74 22.17 17.99
C GLU A 45 28.07 21.77 16.66
N GLN A 46 27.39 22.68 15.97
CA GLN A 46 26.81 22.41 14.63
C GLN A 46 27.82 22.54 13.48
N ALA A 47 29.01 23.08 13.73
CA ALA A 47 30.04 23.33 12.70
C ALA A 47 30.80 22.06 12.26
N ALA A 48 30.74 20.97 13.03
CA ALA A 48 31.59 19.79 12.84
C ALA A 48 31.23 18.94 11.61
N GLN A 49 29.95 18.84 11.24
CA GLN A 49 29.50 17.93 10.15
C GLN A 49 29.53 18.55 8.74
N ARG A 50 29.82 19.85 8.58
CA ARG A 50 29.76 20.54 7.27
C ARG A 50 31.07 20.61 6.47
N LYS A 51 32.14 19.91 6.89
CA LYS A 51 33.50 20.09 6.33
C LYS A 51 33.99 19.07 5.27
N ASN A 52 33.18 18.10 4.85
CA ASN A 52 33.59 17.05 3.89
C ASN A 52 32.96 17.15 2.47
N TRP A 53 32.37 18.28 2.07
CA TRP A 53 31.62 18.40 0.81
C TRP A 53 31.91 19.67 -0.02
N VAL A 54 33.18 19.90 -0.38
CA VAL A 54 33.56 20.78 -1.51
C VAL A 54 34.76 20.17 -2.25
N ASN A 55 34.80 20.30 -3.58
CA ASN A 55 35.91 19.93 -4.48
C ASN A 55 36.27 18.43 -4.65
N LEU A 56 35.37 17.70 -5.30
CA LEU A 56 35.73 17.10 -6.61
C LEU A 56 34.66 17.49 -7.65
N GLY A 57 35.06 17.59 -8.92
CA GLY A 57 34.23 18.15 -9.99
C GLY A 57 33.32 17.14 -10.71
N THR A 58 32.56 17.67 -11.67
CA THR A 58 31.56 17.02 -12.55
C THR A 58 30.31 16.43 -11.85
N PRO A 59 29.12 16.52 -12.49
CA PRO A 59 27.87 16.03 -11.90
C PRO A 59 27.78 14.51 -12.00
N VAL A 60 28.24 13.81 -10.97
CA VAL A 60 28.03 12.37 -10.82
C VAL A 60 26.54 12.10 -10.64
N ARG A 61 25.88 11.61 -11.71
CA ARG A 61 24.53 11.03 -11.63
C ARG A 61 24.57 9.79 -10.72
N ARG A 62 24.35 9.95 -9.42
CA ARG A 62 23.88 8.86 -8.55
C ARG A 62 22.39 8.64 -8.75
N GLY A 63 22.01 8.23 -9.96
CA GLY A 63 20.79 7.44 -10.12
C GLY A 63 21.08 6.02 -9.63
N LEU A 64 20.02 5.25 -9.34
CA LEU A 64 20.10 3.82 -9.04
C LEU A 64 20.45 3.01 -10.29
N ASN A 65 21.66 3.20 -10.81
CA ASN A 65 22.24 2.52 -11.97
C ASN A 65 22.61 1.04 -11.67
N ASN A 66 21.81 0.36 -10.86
CA ASN A 66 21.73 -1.10 -10.94
C ASN A 66 21.10 -1.43 -12.29
N LYS A 67 21.92 -1.86 -13.24
CA LYS A 67 21.42 -2.64 -14.37
C LYS A 67 20.73 -3.87 -13.78
N TYR A 68 19.40 -3.87 -13.77
CA TYR A 68 18.63 -5.05 -13.41
C TYR A 68 18.77 -6.06 -14.54
N GLU A 69 19.80 -6.90 -14.45
CA GLU A 69 19.90 -8.13 -15.22
C GLU A 69 18.94 -9.12 -14.57
N PRO A 70 17.79 -9.44 -15.20
CA PRO A 70 16.85 -10.40 -14.64
C PRO A 70 17.53 -11.78 -14.55
N PRO A 71 17.22 -12.59 -13.53
CA PRO A 71 17.74 -13.95 -13.46
C PRO A 71 17.37 -14.73 -14.73
N PRO A 72 18.23 -15.65 -15.21
CA PRO A 72 17.96 -16.41 -16.42
C PRO A 72 16.66 -17.19 -16.27
N MET A 73 15.71 -16.92 -17.17
CA MET A 73 14.37 -17.51 -17.16
C MET A 73 14.45 -19.05 -17.14
N PRO A 74 13.71 -19.73 -16.23
CA PRO A 74 13.26 -21.08 -16.51
C PRO A 74 12.48 -21.05 -17.83
N SER A 75 12.84 -21.91 -18.79
CA SER A 75 12.44 -21.82 -20.20
C SER A 75 10.93 -21.88 -20.50
N ASN A 76 10.10 -22.02 -19.47
CA ASN A 76 8.70 -22.42 -19.57
C ASN A 76 7.72 -21.38 -18.97
N TYR A 77 8.16 -20.34 -18.25
CA TYR A 77 7.23 -19.33 -17.69
C TYR A 77 6.99 -18.20 -18.70
N GLY A 78 6.08 -18.45 -19.64
CA GLY A 78 5.65 -17.48 -20.65
C GLY A 78 4.20 -17.69 -21.07
N PHE A 79 3.52 -16.58 -21.39
CA PHE A 79 2.12 -16.49 -21.87
C PHE A 79 1.04 -16.98 -20.90
N ASP A 80 0.60 -16.08 -20.01
CA ASP A 80 -0.74 -16.01 -19.37
C ASP A 80 -1.38 -17.35 -18.95
N GLN A 81 -1.02 -17.85 -17.74
CA GLN A 81 -1.39 -19.19 -17.25
C GLN A 81 -1.85 -19.21 -15.79
N SER A 82 -2.65 -18.24 -15.35
CA SER A 82 -3.00 -18.12 -13.93
C SER A 82 -4.46 -17.71 -13.69
N PHE A 83 -4.90 -16.71 -14.44
CA PHE A 83 -6.25 -16.14 -14.49
C PHE A 83 -6.39 -15.49 -15.88
N PRO A 84 -7.59 -15.28 -16.44
CA PRO A 84 -7.69 -14.48 -17.67
C PRO A 84 -7.22 -13.04 -17.41
N VAL A 85 -6.13 -12.68 -18.09
CA VAL A 85 -5.57 -11.32 -18.09
C VAL A 85 -5.77 -10.71 -19.47
N THR A 86 -6.64 -9.70 -19.57
CA THR A 86 -6.86 -8.93 -20.82
C THR A 86 -5.72 -7.93 -21.09
N SER A 87 -4.47 -8.36 -20.92
CA SER A 87 -3.29 -7.55 -21.25
C SER A 87 -3.24 -7.30 -22.76
N VAL A 88 -3.42 -6.02 -23.09
CA VAL A 88 -2.89 -5.29 -24.25
C VAL A 88 -2.20 -6.18 -25.31
N ASP A 89 -2.94 -6.45 -26.38
CA ASP A 89 -2.42 -6.86 -27.70
C ASP A 89 -1.61 -8.18 -27.74
N GLY A 90 -2.05 -9.17 -26.96
CA GLY A 90 -1.51 -10.54 -26.99
C GLY A 90 -2.50 -11.67 -26.68
N PHE A 91 -3.82 -11.39 -26.67
CA PHE A 91 -4.83 -12.37 -26.25
C PHE A 91 -4.93 -13.55 -27.22
N VAL A 92 -4.52 -14.75 -26.77
CA VAL A 92 -4.87 -16.01 -27.44
C VAL A 92 -6.32 -16.30 -27.08
N ASP A 93 -7.15 -16.55 -28.09
CA ASP A 93 -8.55 -16.88 -27.88
C ASP A 93 -8.69 -18.23 -27.16
N MET A 94 -9.21 -18.20 -25.93
CA MET A 94 -9.27 -19.35 -25.02
C MET A 94 -10.41 -20.33 -25.36
N ASP A 95 -11.21 -20.06 -26.40
CA ASP A 95 -12.18 -21.03 -26.94
C ASP A 95 -11.51 -22.23 -27.63
N GLY A 96 -10.24 -22.14 -28.03
CA GLY A 96 -9.52 -23.19 -28.76
C GLY A 96 -9.08 -24.42 -27.95
N CYS A 97 -9.76 -24.80 -26.85
CA CYS A 97 -9.02 -25.29 -25.69
C CYS A 97 -9.73 -26.35 -24.77
N ALA A 98 -9.22 -27.60 -24.76
CA ALA A 98 -9.29 -28.67 -23.71
C ALA A 98 -8.03 -29.62 -23.57
N ALA A 99 -7.14 -29.40 -22.58
CA ALA A 99 -5.99 -30.19 -22.01
C ALA A 99 -4.77 -30.76 -22.83
N GLU A 100 -3.65 -30.97 -22.10
CA GLU A 100 -2.46 -31.86 -22.33
C GLU A 100 -1.39 -31.65 -23.44
N VAL A 101 -1.38 -30.59 -24.26
CA VAL A 101 -0.30 -30.41 -25.27
C VAL A 101 0.78 -29.39 -24.87
N ASP A 102 2.06 -29.77 -25.00
CA ASP A 102 3.20 -28.84 -24.98
C ASP A 102 3.24 -28.00 -26.27
N CYS A 103 2.59 -26.85 -26.22
CA CYS A 103 2.47 -25.92 -27.35
C CYS A 103 3.78 -25.25 -27.75
N SER A 104 4.85 -25.30 -26.94
CA SER A 104 6.14 -24.65 -27.26
C SER A 104 6.74 -25.15 -28.58
N LYS A 105 6.47 -26.39 -28.95
CA LYS A 105 7.02 -27.06 -30.14
C LYS A 105 6.23 -26.83 -31.43
N HIS A 106 5.05 -26.20 -31.38
CA HIS A 106 4.13 -26.12 -32.52
C HIS A 106 4.07 -24.75 -33.24
N TRP A 107 4.75 -23.72 -32.72
CA TRP A 107 4.68 -22.34 -33.25
C TRP A 107 4.94 -22.18 -34.76
N ALA A 108 5.75 -23.06 -35.36
CA ALA A 108 6.07 -23.04 -36.79
C ALA A 108 4.88 -23.40 -37.72
N ARG A 109 3.75 -23.91 -37.19
CA ARG A 109 2.55 -24.25 -37.97
C ARG A 109 1.30 -23.78 -37.21
N LYS A 110 0.53 -22.86 -37.81
CA LYS A 110 -0.67 -22.22 -37.23
C LYS A 110 -1.86 -23.18 -37.01
N LYS A 111 -1.69 -24.20 -36.17
CA LYS A 111 -2.72 -25.17 -35.76
C LYS A 111 -2.45 -25.64 -34.32
N CYS A 112 -2.91 -24.86 -33.35
CA CYS A 112 -3.31 -25.45 -32.08
C CYS A 112 -4.64 -26.20 -32.34
N PRO A 113 -4.80 -27.47 -31.96
CA PRO A 113 -6.11 -28.13 -31.99
C PRO A 113 -7.09 -27.41 -31.07
N ALA A 114 -8.40 -27.55 -31.28
CA ALA A 114 -9.44 -26.98 -30.41
C ALA A 114 -9.53 -27.67 -29.01
N THR A 115 -8.41 -28.24 -28.54
CA THR A 115 -8.29 -29.14 -27.40
C THR A 115 -6.91 -28.94 -26.69
N CYS A 116 -6.63 -27.73 -26.17
CA CYS A 116 -5.50 -27.39 -25.26
C CYS A 116 -5.83 -26.46 -24.04
N GLY A 117 -6.99 -26.66 -23.42
CA GLY A 117 -7.62 -25.79 -22.43
C GLY A 117 -7.31 -26.14 -21.00
N ASN A 118 -7.04 -25.07 -20.28
CA ASN A 118 -6.25 -25.11 -19.08
C ASN A 118 -7.13 -25.21 -17.83
N VAL A 119 -6.51 -25.76 -16.78
CA VAL A 119 -7.06 -25.74 -15.42
C VAL A 119 -7.33 -24.30 -14.96
N TRP A 120 -6.64 -23.31 -15.54
CA TRP A 120 -6.83 -21.88 -15.28
C TRP A 120 -8.21 -21.35 -15.69
N GLN A 121 -8.74 -21.75 -16.86
CA GLN A 121 -10.12 -21.42 -17.25
C GLN A 121 -11.13 -22.09 -16.33
N GLN A 122 -10.86 -23.31 -15.85
CA GLN A 122 -11.71 -24.01 -14.89
C GLN A 122 -11.68 -23.32 -13.50
N ASN A 123 -10.50 -22.91 -13.03
CA ASN A 123 -10.30 -22.16 -11.79
C ASN A 123 -11.01 -20.80 -11.85
N TYR A 124 -10.87 -20.07 -12.96
CA TYR A 124 -11.59 -18.82 -13.21
C TYR A 124 -13.11 -19.03 -13.26
N ASN A 125 -13.59 -20.05 -13.99
CA ASN A 125 -15.01 -20.37 -14.05
C ASN A 125 -15.56 -20.70 -12.65
N ARG A 126 -14.83 -21.47 -11.83
CA ARG A 126 -15.19 -21.74 -10.43
C ARG A 126 -15.22 -20.45 -9.58
N PHE A 127 -14.21 -19.60 -9.71
CA PHE A 127 -14.13 -18.32 -8.99
C PHE A 127 -15.35 -17.44 -9.31
N ILE A 128 -15.64 -17.23 -10.60
CA ILE A 128 -16.81 -16.46 -11.02
C ILE A 128 -18.10 -17.14 -10.58
N GLN A 129 -18.25 -18.46 -10.72
CA GLN A 129 -19.44 -19.18 -10.26
C GLN A 129 -19.72 -18.95 -8.77
N GLY A 130 -18.70 -19.04 -7.91
CA GLY A 130 -18.85 -18.75 -6.47
C GLY A 130 -19.27 -17.30 -6.17
N CYS A 131 -18.91 -16.35 -7.04
CA CYS A 131 -19.46 -15.00 -7.01
C CYS A 131 -20.94 -14.98 -7.46
N GLU A 132 -21.27 -15.63 -8.58
CA GLU A 132 -22.64 -15.68 -9.12
C GLU A 132 -23.62 -16.34 -8.15
N ASP A 133 -23.19 -17.39 -7.44
CA ASP A 133 -23.98 -18.13 -6.46
C ASP A 133 -24.31 -17.28 -5.22
N LYS A 134 -23.42 -16.35 -4.82
CA LYS A 134 -23.58 -15.50 -3.63
C LYS A 134 -24.21 -14.14 -3.93
N TYR A 135 -23.92 -13.55 -5.09
CA TYR A 135 -24.27 -12.15 -5.43
C TYR A 135 -25.07 -12.00 -6.73
N GLY A 136 -25.33 -13.10 -7.45
CA GLY A 136 -26.04 -13.11 -8.73
C GLY A 136 -25.18 -12.66 -9.91
N ARG A 137 -25.21 -13.47 -10.99
CA ARG A 137 -24.53 -13.25 -12.29
C ARG A 137 -24.43 -11.79 -12.72
N LYS A 138 -25.53 -11.04 -12.62
CA LYS A 138 -25.61 -9.63 -13.08
C LYS A 138 -24.69 -8.67 -12.32
N SER A 139 -24.40 -8.89 -11.02
CA SER A 139 -23.46 -8.01 -10.32
C SER A 139 -22.02 -8.39 -10.61
N CYS A 140 -21.68 -9.67 -10.48
CA CYS A 140 -20.33 -10.19 -10.73
C CYS A 140 -19.84 -9.88 -12.14
N MET A 141 -20.59 -10.26 -13.18
CA MET A 141 -20.19 -10.04 -14.57
C MET A 141 -20.09 -8.55 -14.95
N ARG A 142 -20.78 -7.65 -14.23
CA ARG A 142 -20.65 -6.19 -14.41
C ARG A 142 -19.35 -5.66 -13.83
N VAL A 143 -18.98 -6.07 -12.60
CA VAL A 143 -17.69 -5.66 -12.00
C VAL A 143 -16.53 -6.28 -12.77
N GLU A 144 -16.69 -7.53 -13.19
CA GLU A 144 -15.68 -8.28 -13.93
C GLU A 144 -15.42 -7.73 -15.34
N ALA A 145 -16.47 -7.31 -16.07
CA ALA A 145 -16.30 -6.54 -17.29
C ALA A 145 -15.53 -5.22 -17.06
N GLY A 146 -15.73 -4.58 -15.89
CA GLY A 146 -14.95 -3.42 -15.46
C GLY A 146 -13.48 -3.74 -15.18
N ARG A 147 -13.17 -4.86 -14.51
CA ARG A 147 -11.80 -5.36 -14.30
C ARG A 147 -11.10 -5.59 -15.65
N PHE A 148 -11.77 -6.27 -16.58
CA PHE A 148 -11.25 -6.53 -17.91
C PHE A 148 -11.05 -5.26 -18.75
N ASP A 149 -11.96 -4.29 -18.69
CA ASP A 149 -11.81 -3.00 -19.37
C ASP A 149 -10.63 -2.21 -18.80
N MET A 150 -10.51 -2.10 -17.48
CA MET A 150 -9.38 -1.42 -16.84
C MET A 150 -8.03 -2.04 -17.25
N ASN A 151 -7.89 -3.36 -17.15
CA ASN A 151 -6.67 -4.06 -17.56
C ASN A 151 -6.30 -3.85 -19.04
N LYS A 152 -7.31 -3.78 -19.91
CA LYS A 152 -7.13 -3.63 -21.37
C LYS A 152 -6.92 -2.19 -21.82
N ASN A 153 -7.60 -1.24 -21.18
CA ASN A 153 -7.82 0.12 -21.69
C ASN A 153 -7.36 1.23 -20.73
N GLN A 154 -7.17 1.00 -19.43
CA GLN A 154 -6.52 1.99 -18.55
C GLN A 154 -5.02 2.02 -18.83
N ALA A 155 -4.35 0.85 -18.79
CA ALA A 155 -2.91 0.73 -19.00
C ALA A 155 -2.40 1.37 -20.31
N LYS A 156 -3.21 1.38 -21.39
CA LYS A 156 -2.88 2.03 -22.67
C LYS A 156 -2.96 3.57 -22.66
N LYS A 157 -3.63 4.17 -21.66
CA LYS A 157 -3.93 5.62 -21.58
C LYS A 157 -3.07 6.35 -20.56
N MET A 158 -2.33 5.63 -19.72
CA MET A 158 -1.58 6.20 -18.61
C MET A 158 -0.08 6.35 -18.94
N LYS A 159 0.55 7.34 -18.30
CA LYS A 159 1.99 7.58 -18.30
C LYS A 159 2.68 6.58 -17.36
N THR A 160 3.72 5.91 -17.84
CA THR A 160 4.65 5.12 -17.02
C THR A 160 5.79 6.01 -16.51
N PHE A 161 6.48 5.57 -15.45
CA PHE A 161 7.51 6.38 -14.77
C PHE A 161 8.88 5.69 -14.69
N THR A 162 8.91 4.36 -14.78
CA THR A 162 10.10 3.52 -14.62
C THR A 162 10.23 2.50 -15.75
N ASP A 163 11.41 1.89 -15.91
CA ASP A 163 11.67 0.94 -17.00
C ASP A 163 10.80 -0.32 -16.90
N ASN A 164 10.73 -0.96 -15.72
CA ASN A 164 10.04 -2.25 -15.53
C ASN A 164 8.63 -2.13 -14.94
N GLY A 165 8.29 -1.01 -14.30
CA GLY A 165 6.99 -0.79 -13.63
C GLY A 165 6.88 -1.35 -12.21
N TYR A 166 7.88 -2.10 -11.71
CA TYR A 166 7.94 -2.57 -10.32
C TYR A 166 9.37 -2.69 -9.79
N HIS A 167 9.51 -2.76 -8.46
CA HIS A 167 10.79 -3.00 -7.77
C HIS A 167 10.58 -3.69 -6.41
N LYS A 168 11.45 -4.63 -6.03
CA LYS A 168 11.46 -5.27 -4.69
C LYS A 168 12.69 -4.83 -3.90
N MET A 169 12.47 -4.42 -2.65
CA MET A 169 13.49 -4.07 -1.66
C MET A 169 13.04 -4.48 -0.24
N LYS A 170 13.77 -4.09 0.81
CA LYS A 170 13.31 -4.18 2.21
C LYS A 170 12.72 -2.85 2.67
N VAL A 171 11.78 -2.90 3.61
CA VAL A 171 11.28 -1.72 4.36
C VAL A 171 12.44 -1.13 5.20
N PRO A 172 12.54 0.21 5.37
CA PRO A 172 13.50 0.79 6.31
C PRO A 172 13.37 0.18 7.71
N PRO A 173 14.46 -0.32 8.35
CA PRO A 173 14.36 -1.13 9.56
C PRO A 173 13.58 -0.49 10.71
N GLU A 174 13.80 0.79 10.98
CA GLU A 174 13.08 1.56 12.02
C GLU A 174 11.57 1.65 11.74
N LEU A 175 11.16 1.73 10.47
CA LEU A 175 9.75 1.71 10.10
C LEU A 175 9.18 0.29 10.23
N PHE A 176 9.94 -0.75 9.85
CA PHE A 176 9.46 -2.12 9.96
C PHE A 176 9.27 -2.57 11.40
N GLU A 177 10.21 -2.28 12.31
CA GLU A 177 10.05 -2.62 13.73
C GLU A 177 8.83 -1.92 14.36
N ARG A 178 8.49 -0.70 13.93
CA ARG A 178 7.24 -0.02 14.36
C ARG A 178 5.98 -0.70 13.82
N ILE A 179 5.99 -1.14 12.56
CA ILE A 179 4.89 -1.93 11.94
C ILE A 179 4.71 -3.27 12.66
N LYS A 180 5.82 -3.99 12.92
CA LYS A 180 5.86 -5.29 13.59
C LYS A 180 5.41 -5.19 15.04
N ASN A 181 5.95 -4.25 15.81
CA ASN A 181 5.55 -3.97 17.19
C ASN A 181 4.04 -3.69 17.28
N PHE A 182 3.49 -2.88 16.36
CA PHE A 182 2.04 -2.65 16.26
C PHE A 182 1.27 -3.93 15.92
N TRP A 183 1.75 -4.78 15.01
CA TRP A 183 1.09 -6.05 14.67
C TRP A 183 1.10 -7.05 15.84
N GLU A 184 2.19 -7.12 16.59
CA GLU A 184 2.37 -8.02 17.74
C GLU A 184 1.51 -7.60 18.95
N HIS A 185 1.41 -6.30 19.23
CA HIS A 185 0.63 -5.76 20.36
C HIS A 185 -0.81 -5.34 20.00
N SER A 186 -1.17 -5.29 18.72
CA SER A 186 -2.56 -5.16 18.29
C SER A 186 -3.37 -6.33 18.85
N PRO A 187 -4.45 -6.09 19.61
CA PRO A 187 -5.36 -7.18 19.93
C PRO A 187 -5.91 -7.72 18.61
N ARG A 188 -5.80 -9.04 18.36
CA ARG A 188 -6.14 -9.73 17.09
C ARG A 188 -7.65 -9.75 16.76
N LYS A 189 -8.35 -8.65 17.04
CA LYS A 189 -9.73 -8.30 16.67
C LYS A 189 -9.80 -8.00 15.17
N HIS A 190 -9.43 -8.97 14.36
CA HIS A 190 -9.50 -8.93 12.90
C HIS A 190 -10.96 -8.64 12.50
N LYS A 191 -11.25 -7.44 11.96
CA LYS A 191 -12.60 -7.10 11.49
C LYS A 191 -12.79 -7.70 10.11
N LEU A 192 -13.92 -8.37 9.87
CA LEU A 192 -14.29 -8.83 8.52
C LEU A 192 -14.31 -7.64 7.55
N GLU A 193 -13.64 -7.77 6.41
CA GLU A 193 -13.61 -6.69 5.41
C GLU A 193 -14.94 -6.62 4.64
N ALA A 194 -15.50 -5.43 4.55
CA ALA A 194 -16.74 -5.19 3.82
C ALA A 194 -16.45 -4.95 2.33
N TRP A 195 -16.89 -5.89 1.48
CA TRP A 195 -16.80 -5.80 0.03
C TRP A 195 -18.16 -5.47 -0.59
N THR A 196 -18.15 -4.75 -1.71
CA THR A 196 -19.37 -4.47 -2.51
C THR A 196 -19.88 -5.73 -3.20
N ASP A 197 -21.19 -5.94 -3.26
CA ASP A 197 -21.79 -7.16 -3.83
C ASP A 197 -21.32 -7.45 -5.27
N GLY A 198 -20.68 -8.60 -5.45
CA GLY A 198 -20.11 -9.04 -6.72
C GLY A 198 -18.72 -8.49 -7.04
N ASN A 199 -17.91 -8.08 -6.03
CA ASN A 199 -16.56 -7.58 -6.27
C ASN A 199 -15.56 -8.71 -6.59
N THR A 200 -15.19 -8.85 -7.85
CA THR A 200 -14.33 -9.94 -8.34
C THR A 200 -12.82 -9.72 -8.15
N TYR A 201 -12.38 -8.71 -7.39
CA TYR A 201 -10.95 -8.50 -7.13
C TYR A 201 -10.36 -9.56 -6.17
N VAL A 202 -11.19 -10.17 -5.32
CA VAL A 202 -10.82 -11.28 -4.41
C VAL A 202 -11.98 -12.27 -4.25
N ASN A 203 -11.73 -13.54 -3.91
CA ASN A 203 -12.78 -14.53 -3.65
C ASN A 203 -13.45 -14.40 -2.26
N HIS A 204 -13.89 -13.19 -1.89
CA HIS A 204 -14.49 -12.89 -0.57
C HIS A 204 -15.85 -13.59 -0.30
N TRP A 205 -16.36 -14.38 -1.25
CA TRP A 205 -17.46 -15.32 -1.05
C TRP A 205 -17.01 -16.62 -0.37
N GLU A 206 -15.80 -17.10 -0.70
CA GLU A 206 -15.21 -18.40 -0.31
C GLU A 206 -14.14 -18.22 0.78
N SER A 207 -13.17 -17.33 0.57
CA SER A 207 -12.14 -16.95 1.55
C SER A 207 -12.32 -15.49 1.99
N PRO A 208 -12.87 -15.21 3.18
CA PRO A 208 -13.03 -13.85 3.68
C PRO A 208 -11.69 -13.19 4.04
N THR A 209 -11.50 -11.94 3.63
CA THR A 209 -10.41 -11.09 4.09
C THR A 209 -10.79 -10.32 5.35
N TYR A 210 -9.80 -9.91 6.13
CA TYR A 210 -9.97 -9.15 7.36
C TYR A 210 -9.06 -7.92 7.42
N MET A 211 -9.45 -6.92 8.21
CA MET A 211 -8.67 -5.70 8.44
C MET A 211 -8.34 -5.52 9.93
N VAL A 212 -7.08 -5.19 10.21
CA VAL A 212 -6.67 -4.44 11.41
C VAL A 212 -6.52 -2.98 10.99
N SER A 213 -7.45 -2.12 11.41
CA SER A 213 -7.39 -0.69 11.07
C SER A 213 -6.23 -0.03 11.82
N LEU A 214 -5.56 0.93 11.18
CA LEU A 214 -4.63 1.82 11.87
C LEU A 214 -5.37 3.00 12.57
N GLU A 215 -6.61 3.29 12.20
CA GLU A 215 -7.33 4.49 12.64
C GLU A 215 -8.37 4.25 13.74
N ASP A 216 -8.86 3.01 13.86
CA ASP A 216 -9.91 2.66 14.83
C ASP A 216 -9.38 2.62 16.27
N ARG A 217 -9.72 3.64 17.06
CA ARG A 217 -9.37 3.74 18.49
C ARG A 217 -10.01 2.66 19.39
N ALA A 218 -10.97 1.87 18.90
CA ALA A 218 -11.53 0.72 19.61
C ALA A 218 -10.78 -0.61 19.31
N GLN A 219 -10.07 -0.67 18.17
CA GLN A 219 -9.01 -1.68 17.95
C GLN A 219 -7.71 -1.23 18.65
N ASN A 220 -7.38 0.06 18.56
CA ASN A 220 -6.12 0.68 18.99
C ASN A 220 -6.35 1.71 20.12
N PRO A 221 -6.73 1.28 21.34
CA PRO A 221 -6.93 2.19 22.47
C PRO A 221 -5.64 2.91 22.85
N ILE A 222 -5.77 4.14 23.35
CA ILE A 222 -4.62 5.00 23.70
C ILE A 222 -4.08 4.58 25.08
N GLY A 223 -2.94 3.88 25.10
CA GLY A 223 -2.23 3.50 26.33
C GLY A 223 -0.86 2.87 26.05
N GLU A 224 0.13 3.21 26.90
CA GLU A 224 1.54 2.77 26.99
C GLU A 224 2.43 2.79 25.72
N PHE A 225 1.94 2.36 24.56
CA PHE A 225 2.69 2.37 23.31
C PHE A 225 2.65 3.77 22.67
N GLU A 226 3.81 4.35 22.38
CA GLU A 226 3.89 5.70 21.81
C GLU A 226 3.23 5.79 20.43
N ASP A 227 3.30 4.73 19.62
CA ASP A 227 2.63 4.61 18.32
C ASP A 227 1.18 4.14 18.46
N ASN A 228 0.29 5.08 18.78
CA ASN A 228 -1.10 4.91 18.37
C ASN A 228 -1.17 4.81 16.84
N GLY A 229 -2.06 3.96 16.30
CA GLY A 229 -2.01 3.56 14.89
C GLY A 229 -2.10 4.70 13.87
N TYR A 230 -2.62 5.88 14.24
CA TYR A 230 -2.58 7.08 13.39
C TYR A 230 -1.16 7.63 13.20
N LYS A 231 -0.32 7.66 14.26
CA LYS A 231 1.11 7.99 14.14
C LYS A 231 1.84 6.99 13.24
N LEU A 232 1.52 5.70 13.35
CA LEU A 232 2.10 4.67 12.50
C LEU A 232 1.66 4.83 11.03
N LYS A 233 0.37 5.10 10.77
CA LYS A 233 -0.15 5.42 9.43
C LYS A 233 0.58 6.61 8.81
N GLU A 234 0.78 7.68 9.57
CA GLU A 234 1.57 8.83 9.14
C GLU A 234 3.05 8.48 8.89
N ALA A 235 3.66 7.66 9.75
CA ALA A 235 5.05 7.22 9.59
C ALA A 235 5.26 6.29 8.37
N ILE A 236 4.32 5.40 8.06
CA ILE A 236 4.35 4.57 6.85
C ILE A 236 4.32 5.46 5.62
N TRP A 237 3.39 6.42 5.55
CA TRP A 237 3.38 7.38 4.44
C TRP A 237 4.67 8.22 4.39
N ALA A 238 5.19 8.71 5.52
CA ALA A 238 6.39 9.54 5.56
C ALA A 238 7.67 8.78 5.15
N GLY A 239 7.79 7.49 5.49
CA GLY A 239 8.93 6.65 5.12
C GLY A 239 8.86 6.07 3.71
N ILE A 240 7.66 5.71 3.21
CA ILE A 240 7.49 5.15 1.86
C ILE A 240 7.40 6.23 0.78
N LYS A 241 6.90 7.44 1.10
CA LYS A 241 6.84 8.55 0.16
C LYS A 241 8.18 8.83 -0.56
N PRO A 242 9.30 9.13 0.14
CA PRO A 242 10.55 9.49 -0.53
C PRO A 242 11.11 8.36 -1.39
N ILE A 243 10.90 7.09 -0.99
CA ILE A 243 11.29 5.91 -1.77
C ILE A 243 10.55 5.88 -3.12
N LEU A 244 9.24 6.15 -3.12
CA LEU A 244 8.45 6.23 -4.36
C LEU A 244 8.77 7.48 -5.19
N GLU A 245 9.06 8.63 -4.57
CA GLU A 245 9.50 9.84 -5.29
C GLU A 245 10.87 9.65 -5.96
N GLU A 246 11.84 9.01 -5.28
CA GLU A 246 13.14 8.64 -5.85
C GLU A 246 12.98 7.63 -6.99
N TRP A 247 12.20 6.57 -6.77
CA TRP A 247 12.02 5.49 -7.75
C TRP A 247 11.28 5.94 -9.02
N THR A 248 10.26 6.80 -8.91
CA THR A 248 9.45 7.27 -10.06
C THR A 248 9.90 8.63 -10.63
N GLY A 249 10.78 9.34 -9.94
CA GLY A 249 11.17 10.72 -10.27
C GLY A 249 10.01 11.73 -10.26
N GLN A 250 8.87 11.41 -9.64
CA GLN A 250 7.70 12.29 -9.54
C GLN A 250 7.58 12.88 -8.12
N THR A 251 7.00 14.08 -8.01
CA THR A 251 6.51 14.60 -6.72
C THR A 251 5.14 14.01 -6.42
N LEU A 252 4.99 13.38 -5.25
CA LEU A 252 3.82 12.54 -4.89
C LEU A 252 3.01 13.09 -3.70
N HIS A 253 1.71 12.75 -3.67
CA HIS A 253 0.85 12.91 -2.49
C HIS A 253 0.15 11.61 -2.11
N LYS A 254 -0.12 11.46 -0.81
CA LYS A 254 -0.90 10.37 -0.21
C LYS A 254 -2.28 10.30 -0.88
N THR A 255 -2.73 9.11 -1.27
CA THR A 255 -4.11 8.91 -1.76
C THR A 255 -4.90 7.93 -0.89
N SER A 256 -4.32 6.78 -0.53
CA SER A 256 -4.94 5.86 0.44
C SER A 256 -3.94 5.01 1.21
N LEU A 257 -4.34 4.66 2.44
CA LEU A 257 -3.71 3.71 3.36
C LEU A 257 -4.76 3.45 4.45
N TYR A 258 -5.17 2.20 4.68
CA TYR A 258 -6.27 1.89 5.61
C TYR A 258 -5.80 1.13 6.87
N GLY A 259 -4.96 0.13 6.68
CA GLY A 259 -4.54 -0.79 7.74
C GLY A 259 -3.85 -2.02 7.18
N ILE A 260 -3.73 -3.04 8.02
CA ILE A 260 -3.18 -4.34 7.67
C ILE A 260 -4.34 -5.21 7.18
N ARG A 261 -4.31 -5.64 5.91
CA ARG A 261 -5.24 -6.63 5.37
C ARG A 261 -4.67 -8.03 5.58
N VAL A 262 -5.48 -8.90 6.15
CA VAL A 262 -5.18 -10.30 6.43
C VAL A 262 -5.99 -11.18 5.47
N TYR A 263 -5.28 -11.91 4.62
CA TYR A 263 -5.82 -12.97 3.76
C TYR A 263 -5.82 -14.31 4.52
N ARG A 264 -6.65 -15.27 4.07
CA ARG A 264 -6.81 -16.61 4.66
C ARG A 264 -6.53 -17.70 3.64
N GLU A 265 -6.39 -18.94 4.11
CA GLU A 265 -6.28 -20.12 3.25
C GLU A 265 -7.35 -20.10 2.13
N GLY A 266 -6.95 -20.44 0.91
CA GLY A 266 -7.81 -20.37 -0.28
C GLY A 266 -7.99 -18.96 -0.87
N ALA A 267 -7.42 -17.90 -0.28
CA ALA A 267 -7.52 -16.55 -0.83
C ALA A 267 -6.88 -16.45 -2.23
N ILE A 268 -7.58 -15.78 -3.14
CA ILE A 268 -7.14 -15.45 -4.49
C ILE A 268 -7.34 -13.93 -4.68
N LEU A 269 -6.37 -13.26 -5.33
CA LEU A 269 -6.53 -11.90 -5.86
C LEU A 269 -6.52 -11.99 -7.39
N ALA A 270 -7.66 -11.71 -8.03
CA ALA A 270 -7.75 -11.68 -9.49
C ALA A 270 -6.84 -10.58 -10.07
N PRO A 271 -6.05 -10.81 -11.12
CA PRO A 271 -5.10 -9.81 -11.62
C PRO A 271 -5.79 -8.52 -12.09
N HIS A 272 -5.34 -7.37 -11.59
CA HIS A 272 -5.94 -6.07 -11.90
C HIS A 272 -4.89 -4.97 -12.02
N VAL A 273 -5.22 -3.89 -12.72
CA VAL A 273 -4.66 -2.56 -12.45
C VAL A 273 -5.51 -1.86 -11.41
N ASP A 274 -4.90 -1.05 -10.56
CA ASP A 274 -5.63 -0.21 -9.60
C ASP A 274 -6.33 0.95 -10.32
N ARG A 275 -7.52 1.31 -9.81
CA ARG A 275 -8.28 2.50 -10.23
C ARG A 275 -7.55 3.79 -9.85
N LEU A 276 -7.74 4.85 -10.61
CA LEU A 276 -7.29 6.20 -10.21
C LEU A 276 -7.99 6.67 -8.91
N PRO A 277 -7.31 7.45 -8.05
CA PRO A 277 -5.95 7.99 -8.19
C PRO A 277 -4.87 7.12 -7.51
N LEU A 278 -4.93 5.79 -7.61
CA LEU A 278 -3.90 4.91 -7.04
C LEU A 278 -2.83 4.62 -8.12
N VAL A 279 -1.86 5.52 -8.24
CA VAL A 279 -0.90 5.58 -9.37
C VAL A 279 0.42 4.90 -9.04
N SER A 280 1.05 5.32 -7.94
CA SER A 280 2.33 4.78 -7.47
C SER A 280 2.10 4.19 -6.08
N SER A 281 2.28 2.87 -5.96
CA SER A 281 1.83 2.13 -4.79
C SER A 281 2.94 1.24 -4.25
N ALA A 282 2.80 0.83 -2.99
CA ALA A 282 3.67 -0.18 -2.40
C ALA A 282 2.90 -1.16 -1.51
N ILE A 283 3.35 -2.42 -1.54
CA ILE A 283 2.95 -3.49 -0.64
C ILE A 283 4.08 -3.70 0.38
N ILE A 284 3.73 -3.72 1.66
CA ILE A 284 4.59 -4.17 2.76
C ILE A 284 4.04 -5.50 3.25
N ASN A 285 4.86 -6.55 3.25
CA ASN A 285 4.55 -7.77 3.98
C ASN A 285 4.85 -7.53 5.47
N VAL A 286 3.82 -7.63 6.30
CA VAL A 286 3.89 -7.39 7.75
C VAL A 286 4.31 -8.67 8.47
N ALA A 287 3.59 -9.76 8.17
CA ALA A 287 3.78 -11.08 8.74
C ALA A 287 3.02 -12.11 7.88
N GLN A 288 3.39 -13.38 7.98
CA GLN A 288 2.72 -14.48 7.26
C GLN A 288 2.88 -15.81 8.00
N ASP A 289 2.01 -16.76 7.68
CA ASP A 289 1.92 -18.11 8.25
C ASP A 289 1.40 -19.02 7.12
N VAL A 290 2.33 -19.61 6.38
CA VAL A 290 2.11 -20.23 5.06
C VAL A 290 2.92 -21.50 4.88
N ASP A 291 2.36 -22.48 4.19
CA ASP A 291 3.04 -23.76 3.91
C ASP A 291 4.01 -23.66 2.73
N GLU A 292 3.75 -22.73 1.80
CA GLU A 292 4.59 -22.44 0.64
C GLU A 292 4.56 -20.93 0.31
N PRO A 293 5.55 -20.39 -0.42
CA PRO A 293 5.57 -18.98 -0.77
C PRO A 293 4.39 -18.61 -1.69
N TRP A 294 3.51 -17.72 -1.23
CA TRP A 294 2.49 -17.08 -2.07
C TRP A 294 3.11 -15.89 -2.81
N PRO A 295 3.31 -15.93 -4.14
CA PRO A 295 3.90 -14.81 -4.89
C PRO A 295 2.85 -13.73 -5.20
N LEU A 296 3.33 -12.51 -5.43
CA LEU A 296 2.64 -11.50 -6.23
C LEU A 296 3.02 -11.72 -7.69
N GLU A 297 2.06 -12.06 -8.56
CA GLU A 297 2.29 -12.03 -10.00
C GLU A 297 2.12 -10.60 -10.51
N ILE A 298 3.07 -10.08 -11.28
CA ILE A 298 3.04 -8.72 -11.83
C ILE A 298 3.58 -8.66 -13.26
N TYR A 299 2.87 -7.96 -14.14
CA TYR A 299 3.21 -7.81 -15.55
C TYR A 299 4.10 -6.60 -15.77
N ASP A 300 5.27 -6.80 -16.38
CA ASP A 300 6.24 -5.71 -16.62
C ASP A 300 5.84 -4.76 -17.77
N HIS A 301 6.52 -3.61 -17.85
CA HIS A 301 6.37 -2.66 -18.96
C HIS A 301 7.11 -3.09 -20.23
N VAL A 302 8.32 -3.65 -20.08
CA VAL A 302 9.30 -3.82 -21.18
C VAL A 302 8.94 -4.98 -22.12
N ARG A 303 8.52 -6.11 -21.57
CA ARG A 303 8.30 -7.38 -22.28
C ARG A 303 6.84 -7.82 -22.25
N ARG A 304 6.02 -7.22 -21.38
CA ARG A 304 4.64 -7.64 -21.05
C ARG A 304 4.57 -9.08 -20.52
N VAL A 305 5.63 -9.50 -19.80
CA VAL A 305 5.74 -10.83 -19.19
C VAL A 305 5.37 -10.74 -17.71
N ALA A 306 4.71 -11.80 -17.21
CA ALA A 306 4.37 -11.99 -15.81
C ALA A 306 5.59 -12.45 -14.99
N HIS A 307 5.84 -11.78 -13.86
CA HIS A 307 6.92 -12.10 -12.91
C HIS A 307 6.32 -12.46 -11.55
N ASN A 308 6.78 -13.57 -10.97
CA ASN A 308 6.37 -14.00 -9.63
C ASN A 308 7.32 -13.43 -8.56
N VAL A 309 6.85 -12.41 -7.85
CA VAL A 309 7.58 -11.73 -6.76
C VAL A 309 7.15 -12.34 -5.42
N THR A 310 7.94 -13.25 -4.88
CA THR A 310 7.77 -13.75 -3.51
C THR A 310 8.10 -12.65 -2.49
N MET A 311 7.42 -12.66 -1.35
CA MET A 311 7.68 -11.72 -0.25
C MET A 311 7.71 -12.45 1.11
N GLU A 312 8.58 -11.96 1.98
CA GLU A 312 8.74 -12.30 3.39
C GLU A 312 8.44 -11.08 4.27
N PRO A 313 8.21 -11.23 5.58
CA PRO A 313 8.05 -10.10 6.49
C PRO A 313 9.19 -9.09 6.38
N GLY A 314 8.83 -7.81 6.22
CA GLY A 314 9.77 -6.71 6.00
C GLY A 314 10.20 -6.51 4.55
N ASP A 315 9.70 -7.29 3.59
CA ASP A 315 9.79 -6.95 2.17
C ASP A 315 8.84 -5.81 1.79
N LEU A 316 9.34 -4.97 0.89
CA LEU A 316 8.66 -3.84 0.27
C LEU A 316 8.66 -4.04 -1.25
N VAL A 317 7.48 -4.08 -1.86
CA VAL A 317 7.34 -4.09 -3.33
C VAL A 317 6.70 -2.79 -3.77
N LEU A 318 7.43 -2.00 -4.56
CA LEU A 318 6.98 -0.79 -5.23
C LEU A 318 6.42 -1.16 -6.61
N TYR A 319 5.33 -0.53 -7.04
CA TYR A 319 4.75 -0.80 -8.36
C TYR A 319 3.89 0.36 -8.90
N GLU A 320 3.86 0.49 -10.22
CA GLU A 320 3.01 1.42 -10.98
C GLU A 320 1.61 0.83 -11.13
N SER A 321 0.88 0.81 -10.02
CA SER A 321 -0.39 0.08 -9.85
C SER A 321 -1.45 0.39 -10.89
N HIS A 322 -1.46 1.60 -11.45
CA HIS A 322 -2.41 2.04 -12.50
C HIS A 322 -2.12 1.48 -13.90
N VAL A 323 -0.95 0.86 -14.14
CA VAL A 323 -0.53 0.29 -15.42
C VAL A 323 -0.10 -1.17 -15.31
N CYS A 324 0.66 -1.53 -14.26
CA CYS A 324 1.09 -2.90 -14.03
C CYS A 324 -0.09 -3.74 -13.53
N THR A 325 -0.63 -4.60 -14.40
CA THR A 325 -1.55 -5.65 -13.97
C THR A 325 -0.83 -6.53 -12.96
N HIS A 326 -1.42 -6.70 -11.78
CA HIS A 326 -0.82 -7.43 -10.67
C HIS A 326 -1.90 -8.22 -9.91
N GLY A 327 -1.52 -9.32 -9.28
CA GLY A 327 -2.47 -10.18 -8.59
C GLY A 327 -1.80 -11.30 -7.80
N ARG A 328 -2.62 -12.17 -7.23
CA ARG A 328 -2.20 -13.41 -6.55
C ARG A 328 -3.19 -14.50 -6.99
N PRO A 329 -3.08 -14.96 -8.25
CA PRO A 329 -4.12 -15.73 -8.93
C PRO A 329 -4.19 -17.18 -8.45
N PHE A 330 -3.10 -17.72 -7.92
CA PHE A 330 -3.05 -19.02 -7.26
C PHE A 330 -3.56 -18.89 -5.81
N PRO A 331 -4.33 -19.85 -5.27
CA PRO A 331 -4.85 -19.78 -3.91
C PRO A 331 -3.73 -19.83 -2.86
N LEU A 332 -3.89 -19.05 -1.79
CA LEU A 332 -3.02 -19.11 -0.60
C LEU A 332 -3.11 -20.49 0.07
N LYS A 333 -1.97 -21.13 0.34
CA LYS A 333 -1.87 -22.31 1.23
C LYS A 333 -1.31 -21.89 2.60
N GLY A 334 -1.87 -22.46 3.65
CA GLY A 334 -1.57 -22.10 5.04
C GLY A 334 -2.43 -20.97 5.60
N ASN A 335 -2.25 -20.68 6.88
CA ASN A 335 -3.26 -20.07 7.74
C ASN A 335 -3.60 -18.60 7.43
N TRP A 336 -2.62 -17.77 7.05
CA TRP A 336 -2.84 -16.34 6.75
C TRP A 336 -1.63 -15.61 6.14
N TYR A 337 -1.92 -14.47 5.49
CA TYR A 337 -0.93 -13.56 4.90
C TYR A 337 -1.33 -12.10 5.19
N SER A 338 -0.45 -11.30 5.81
CA SER A 338 -0.77 -9.94 6.26
C SER A 338 0.03 -8.87 5.52
N ASN A 339 -0.66 -8.00 4.77
CA ASN A 339 -0.06 -6.91 3.98
C ASN A 339 -0.60 -5.54 4.38
N ILE A 340 0.25 -4.51 4.34
CA ILE A 340 -0.17 -3.11 4.24
C ILE A 340 -0.06 -2.69 2.78
N PHE A 341 -1.11 -2.04 2.28
CA PHE A 341 -1.14 -1.39 0.97
C PHE A 341 -1.11 0.13 1.20
N VAL A 342 -0.17 0.82 0.55
CA VAL A 342 -0.02 2.27 0.63
C VAL A 342 0.08 2.86 -0.78
N HIS A 343 -0.73 3.88 -1.06
CA HIS A 343 -0.92 4.41 -2.40
C HIS A 343 -0.70 5.93 -2.44
N PHE A 344 -0.15 6.37 -3.58
CA PHE A 344 0.13 7.77 -3.89
C PHE A 344 -0.29 8.12 -5.32
N ALA A 345 -0.39 9.42 -5.60
CA ALA A 345 -0.47 9.97 -6.95
C ALA A 345 0.53 11.10 -7.18
N PRO A 346 1.02 11.30 -8.42
CA PRO A 346 1.75 12.50 -8.82
C PRO A 346 0.92 13.76 -8.57
N ASP A 347 1.59 14.85 -8.19
CA ASP A 347 0.92 16.11 -7.82
C ASP A 347 0.14 16.78 -8.96
N GLU A 348 0.44 16.44 -10.22
CA GLU A 348 -0.36 16.80 -11.40
C GLU A 348 -1.84 16.35 -11.28
N TYR A 349 -2.13 15.23 -10.59
CA TYR A 349 -3.50 14.74 -10.39
C TYR A 349 -4.31 15.61 -9.40
N LYS A 350 -3.65 16.43 -8.55
CA LYS A 350 -4.34 17.42 -7.69
C LYS A 350 -5.03 18.53 -8.48
N ALA A 351 -4.61 18.76 -9.73
CA ALA A 351 -5.25 19.75 -10.61
C ALA A 351 -6.58 19.20 -11.18
N GLY A 352 -6.56 17.96 -11.69
CA GLY A 352 -7.74 17.29 -12.26
C GLY A 352 -8.88 17.12 -11.25
N LEU A 353 -8.56 16.86 -9.98
CA LEU A 353 -9.55 16.76 -8.88
C LEU A 353 -10.31 18.07 -8.57
N ARG A 354 -9.96 19.20 -9.20
CA ARG A 354 -10.75 20.45 -9.12
C ARG A 354 -11.73 20.63 -10.28
N GLY A 355 -11.61 19.84 -11.34
CA GLY A 355 -12.44 19.93 -12.55
C GLY A 355 -13.78 19.20 -12.44
N HIS A 356 -13.81 18.05 -11.75
CA HIS A 356 -15.04 17.30 -11.54
C HIS A 356 -15.75 17.72 -10.25
N LYS A 357 -16.62 18.72 -10.36
CA LYS A 357 -17.81 18.76 -9.51
C LYS A 357 -18.75 17.60 -9.89
N HIS A 358 -19.64 17.25 -8.98
CA HIS A 358 -20.75 16.36 -9.28
C HIS A 358 -21.78 17.14 -10.12
N ASP A 359 -22.00 16.66 -11.34
CA ASP A 359 -23.20 16.89 -12.16
C ASP A 359 -23.95 15.55 -12.26
#